data_AF-A0A090WB52-F1
#
_entry.id   AF-A0A090WB52-F1
#
_cell.length_a   1.000
_cell.length_b   1.000
_cell.length_c   1.000
_cell.angle_alpha   90.00
_cell.angle_beta   90.00
_cell.angle_gamma   90.00
#
_symmetry.space_group_name_H-M   'P 1'
#
loop_
_entity.id
_entity.type
_entity.pdbx_description
1 polymer ?
#
loop_
_entity_poly.entity_id
_entity_poly.type
_entity_poly.pdbx_seq_one_letter_code
_entity_poly.pdbx_strand_id
1 'polypeptide(L)'
;MRIQVILSSLFCLGILACGNHKDDEENFICESEPMPKYDCRATVNGEMTPEIDSILRIEKRREAFEPCRSIKYIAKFYSKNGQLISNETILVTPTGKRWEYQPEKQDEIIINYNYNVDSIAYVNSFQLNKAILNRGQQTKATTGIIENVEKIWTHPFRSNQYNFTQVAPFPQVKLPIKIGKKWTDRNISLKNGFGDWSNMKVTSEFEIVEQNDIETEYGVFKNCWKIEAVSTFPLGQSHLTYWYHKSFGFVKLDYINYGNQKLNLEVIAVKS
;
A
#
# COMPACT_ATOMS: atom_id res chain seq x y z
N MET A 1 -70.57 -2.26 26.69
CA MET A 1 -71.03 -2.90 25.44
C MET A 1 -69.82 -3.62 24.82
N ARG A 2 -69.95 -4.94 24.62
CA ARG A 2 -69.10 -5.82 23.79
C ARG A 2 -68.77 -5.15 22.44
N ILE A 3 -67.58 -5.35 21.84
CA ILE A 3 -67.25 -6.27 20.71
C ILE A 3 -65.81 -5.94 20.25
N GLN A 4 -64.94 -6.82 19.71
CA GLN A 4 -64.72 -8.28 19.81
C GLN A 4 -63.32 -8.61 19.19
N VAL A 5 -62.82 -9.85 19.35
CA VAL A 5 -61.55 -10.35 18.73
C VAL A 5 -61.77 -10.75 17.27
N ILE A 6 -60.72 -10.68 16.42
CA ILE A 6 -60.38 -11.72 15.41
C ILE A 6 -58.92 -11.58 14.95
N LEU A 7 -58.25 -12.72 14.81
CA LEU A 7 -56.93 -12.91 14.19
C LEU A 7 -57.12 -13.23 12.70
N SER A 8 -56.30 -12.69 11.80
CA SER A 8 -56.18 -13.25 10.44
C SER A 8 -54.76 -13.11 9.90
N SER A 9 -54.06 -14.23 9.84
CA SER A 9 -52.80 -14.39 9.12
C SER A 9 -53.02 -14.28 7.61
N LEU A 10 -52.12 -13.59 6.92
CA LEU A 10 -51.98 -13.72 5.47
C LEU A 10 -50.57 -14.23 5.14
N PHE A 11 -50.53 -15.43 4.56
CA PHE A 11 -49.34 -15.97 3.90
C PHE A 11 -49.03 -15.12 2.67
N CYS A 12 -47.79 -14.64 2.55
CA CYS A 12 -47.22 -14.24 1.26
C CYS A 12 -45.95 -15.07 1.02
N LEU A 13 -46.00 -15.99 0.05
CA LEU A 13 -44.79 -16.58 -0.51
C LEU A 13 -44.03 -15.49 -1.27
N GLY A 14 -42.92 -15.03 -0.72
CA GLY A 14 -41.93 -14.22 -1.43
C GLY A 14 -40.82 -15.12 -1.98
N ILE A 15 -40.82 -15.37 -3.28
CA ILE A 15 -39.78 -16.14 -3.97
C ILE A 15 -38.49 -15.32 -4.07
N LEU A 16 -37.36 -16.00 -3.86
CA LEU A 16 -35.98 -15.67 -4.27
C LEU A 16 -35.71 -14.25 -4.80
N ALA A 17 -34.94 -13.49 -4.02
CA ALA A 17 -33.93 -12.60 -4.57
C ALA A 17 -32.62 -12.80 -3.78
N CYS A 18 -31.67 -13.53 -4.37
CA CYS A 18 -30.30 -13.47 -3.89
C CYS A 18 -29.83 -12.03 -4.01
N GLY A 19 -29.43 -11.42 -2.89
CA GLY A 19 -28.82 -10.11 -2.89
C GLY A 19 -27.51 -10.18 -3.65
N ASN A 20 -27.52 -9.79 -4.92
CA ASN A 20 -26.30 -9.44 -5.61
C ASN A 20 -25.66 -8.30 -4.81
N HIS A 21 -24.54 -8.59 -4.13
CA HIS A 21 -23.57 -7.56 -3.81
C HIS A 21 -23.14 -6.95 -5.15
N LYS A 22 -23.78 -5.84 -5.50
CA LYS A 22 -23.12 -4.88 -6.39
C LYS A 22 -21.95 -4.36 -5.60
N ASP A 23 -20.76 -4.50 -6.15
CA ASP A 23 -19.64 -3.69 -5.74
C ASP A 23 -20.05 -2.24 -5.95
N ASP A 24 -20.33 -1.52 -4.87
CA ASP A 24 -20.43 -0.07 -4.90
C ASP A 24 -19.01 0.47 -5.14
N GLU A 25 -18.59 0.45 -6.40
CA GLU A 25 -17.56 1.35 -6.91
C GLU A 25 -18.05 2.78 -6.67
N GLU A 26 -17.77 3.31 -5.47
CA GLU A 26 -17.79 4.75 -5.23
C GLU A 26 -17.01 5.40 -6.38
N ASN A 27 -17.72 6.15 -7.23
CA ASN A 27 -17.19 6.75 -8.44
C ASN A 27 -16.04 7.72 -8.12
N PHE A 28 -14.84 7.17 -7.98
CA PHE A 28 -13.63 7.93 -7.80
C PHE A 28 -13.30 8.63 -9.12
N ILE A 29 -13.46 9.95 -9.14
CA ILE A 29 -13.07 10.79 -10.27
C ILE A 29 -11.55 11.01 -10.17
N CYS A 30 -10.83 10.38 -11.08
CA CYS A 30 -9.41 10.62 -11.28
C CYS A 30 -9.16 12.00 -11.91
N GLU A 31 -8.17 12.73 -11.39
CA GLU A 31 -7.82 14.08 -11.84
C GLU A 31 -6.51 14.05 -12.63
N SER A 32 -6.59 13.93 -13.96
CA SER A 32 -5.38 13.88 -14.80
C SER A 32 -4.63 15.22 -14.90
N GLU A 33 -5.33 16.35 -14.86
CA GLU A 33 -4.77 17.68 -15.13
C GLU A 33 -5.45 18.83 -14.35
N PRO A 34 -4.74 19.93 -14.00
CA PRO A 34 -3.29 20.09 -13.89
C PRO A 34 -2.85 20.13 -12.42
N MET A 35 -2.11 19.12 -11.97
CA MET A 35 -1.64 19.04 -10.57
C MET A 35 -0.11 19.20 -10.46
N PRO A 36 0.44 19.70 -9.33
CA PRO A 36 1.63 20.56 -9.32
C PRO A 36 2.90 19.99 -9.97
N LYS A 37 3.68 20.87 -10.62
CA LYS A 37 4.96 20.52 -11.27
C LYS A 37 6.09 20.14 -10.28
N TYR A 38 5.99 20.58 -9.03
CA TYR A 38 7.05 20.47 -8.03
C TYR A 38 6.52 19.91 -6.71
N ASP A 39 7.32 19.06 -6.06
CA ASP A 39 7.24 18.79 -4.62
C ASP A 39 8.09 19.80 -3.85
N CYS A 40 7.80 20.00 -2.58
CA CYS A 40 8.53 20.89 -1.68
C CYS A 40 9.26 20.09 -0.60
N ARG A 41 10.57 20.31 -0.44
CA ARG A 41 11.38 19.69 0.63
C ARG A 41 10.86 20.02 2.04
N ALA A 42 10.34 21.22 2.23
CA ALA A 42 9.78 21.71 3.49
C ALA A 42 8.65 22.71 3.23
N THR A 43 7.77 22.87 4.22
CA THR A 43 6.81 23.98 4.30
C THR A 43 7.56 25.27 4.64
N VAL A 44 7.29 26.35 3.92
CA VAL A 44 7.90 27.68 4.18
C VAL A 44 6.98 28.51 5.05
N ASN A 45 7.47 28.94 6.21
CA ASN A 45 6.83 29.96 7.03
C ASN A 45 7.53 31.31 6.75
N GLY A 46 7.04 32.06 5.77
CA GLY A 46 7.63 33.34 5.35
C GLY A 46 7.42 33.62 3.86
N GLU A 47 8.00 34.71 3.37
CA GLU A 47 8.00 35.03 1.94
C GLU A 47 8.89 34.07 1.15
N MET A 48 8.40 33.61 0.00
CA MET A 48 9.11 32.71 -0.90
C MET A 48 10.01 33.53 -1.84
N THR A 49 11.30 33.70 -1.51
CA THR A 49 12.26 34.32 -2.44
C THR A 49 12.61 33.36 -3.59
N PRO A 50 13.07 33.84 -4.75
CA PRO A 50 13.52 32.98 -5.84
C PRO A 50 14.63 31.99 -5.46
N GLU A 51 15.56 32.36 -4.57
CA GLU A 51 16.58 31.42 -4.09
C GLU A 51 15.97 30.32 -3.23
N ILE A 52 15.11 30.68 -2.27
CA ILE A 52 14.41 29.72 -1.39
C ILE A 52 13.55 28.76 -2.23
N ASP A 53 12.82 29.29 -3.21
CA ASP A 53 12.00 28.54 -4.15
C ASP A 53 12.83 27.51 -4.94
N SER A 54 14.01 27.92 -5.43
CA SER A 54 14.91 27.06 -6.20
C SER A 54 15.52 25.91 -5.37
N ILE A 55 15.72 26.12 -4.06
CA ILE A 55 16.32 25.13 -3.15
C ILE A 55 15.29 24.10 -2.66
N LEU A 56 14.03 24.51 -2.56
CA LEU A 56 12.95 23.70 -1.99
C LEU A 56 12.17 22.88 -3.01
N ARG A 57 12.08 23.34 -4.27
CA ARG A 57 11.37 22.64 -5.34
C ARG A 57 12.14 21.42 -5.85
N ILE A 58 11.49 20.26 -5.78
CA ILE A 58 11.93 19.02 -6.44
C ILE A 58 11.01 18.80 -7.65
N GLU A 59 11.58 18.64 -8.85
CA GLU A 59 10.80 18.35 -10.05
C GLU A 59 10.07 17.00 -9.92
N LYS A 60 8.73 17.01 -10.03
CA LYS A 60 7.92 15.79 -10.00
C LYS A 60 8.11 14.95 -11.26
N ARG A 61 7.87 13.63 -11.11
CA ARG A 61 7.80 12.65 -12.20
C ARG A 61 6.53 11.81 -11.98
N ARG A 62 5.95 11.25 -13.05
CA ARG A 62 4.75 10.39 -13.01
C ARG A 62 4.82 9.27 -14.05
N GLU A 63 5.99 8.68 -14.21
CA GLU A 63 6.23 7.53 -15.09
C GLU A 63 5.80 6.22 -14.42
N ALA A 64 6.07 6.07 -13.12
CA ALA A 64 5.76 4.88 -12.33
C ALA A 64 4.35 4.95 -11.71
N PHE A 65 3.92 6.15 -11.30
CA PHE A 65 2.60 6.42 -10.75
C PHE A 65 1.81 7.41 -11.63
N GLU A 66 1.63 7.03 -12.89
CA GLU A 66 0.72 7.71 -13.82
C GLU A 66 -0.70 7.79 -13.22
N PRO A 67 -1.33 8.97 -13.15
CA PRO A 67 -2.72 9.11 -12.71
C PRO A 67 -3.66 8.19 -13.48
N CYS A 68 -4.68 7.67 -12.80
CA CYS A 68 -5.74 6.81 -13.34
C CYS A 68 -5.30 5.39 -13.74
N ARG A 69 -3.99 5.16 -13.99
CA ARG A 69 -3.45 3.84 -14.29
C ARG A 69 -3.51 2.95 -13.05
N SER A 70 -4.42 1.98 -13.09
CA SER A 70 -4.63 1.03 -11.99
C SER A 70 -3.74 -0.19 -12.16
N ILE A 71 -2.97 -0.54 -11.13
CA ILE A 71 -2.11 -1.72 -11.09
C ILE A 71 -2.70 -2.72 -10.11
N LYS A 72 -3.01 -3.92 -10.59
CA LYS A 72 -3.55 -5.02 -9.78
C LYS A 72 -2.45 -6.00 -9.41
N TYR A 73 -2.37 -6.30 -8.12
CA TYR A 73 -1.46 -7.27 -7.54
C TYR A 73 -2.24 -8.51 -7.09
N ILE A 74 -1.63 -9.69 -7.22
CA ILE A 74 -1.96 -10.87 -6.40
C ILE A 74 -1.16 -10.79 -5.10
N ALA A 75 -1.79 -11.12 -3.98
CA ALA A 75 -1.24 -10.98 -2.64
C ALA A 75 -1.33 -12.32 -1.90
N LYS A 76 -0.24 -13.09 -1.93
CA LYS A 76 -0.15 -14.43 -1.34
C LYS A 76 0.57 -14.33 0.01
N PHE A 77 -0.15 -14.57 1.11
CA PHE A 77 0.37 -14.49 2.48
C PHE A 77 0.55 -15.89 3.06
N TYR A 78 1.70 -16.16 3.67
CA TYR A 78 2.11 -17.48 4.15
C TYR A 78 2.58 -17.46 5.60
N SER A 79 2.26 -18.51 6.34
CA SER A 79 2.77 -18.72 7.70
C SER A 79 4.27 -19.01 7.70
N LYS A 80 4.88 -18.95 8.89
CA LYS A 80 6.29 -19.32 9.09
C LYS A 80 6.65 -20.75 8.64
N ASN A 81 5.65 -21.64 8.52
CA ASN A 81 5.82 -23.02 8.07
C ASN A 81 5.53 -23.19 6.56
N GLY A 82 5.31 -22.09 5.81
CA GLY A 82 4.99 -22.12 4.38
C GLY A 82 3.53 -22.43 4.02
N GLN A 83 2.64 -22.56 5.01
CA GLN A 83 1.20 -22.72 4.76
C GLN A 83 0.61 -21.42 4.22
N LEU A 84 -0.11 -21.49 3.09
CA LEU A 84 -0.87 -20.35 2.56
C LEU A 84 -1.99 -19.97 3.53
N ILE A 85 -2.00 -18.71 3.97
CA ILE A 85 -2.98 -18.12 4.89
C ILE A 85 -4.09 -17.42 4.09
N SER A 86 -3.71 -16.61 3.11
CA SER A 86 -4.65 -15.95 2.20
C SER A 86 -4.05 -15.73 0.81
N ASN A 87 -4.91 -15.65 -0.20
CA ASN A 87 -4.58 -15.37 -1.60
C ASN A 87 -5.64 -14.38 -2.11
N GLU A 88 -5.27 -13.12 -2.17
CA GLU A 88 -6.19 -11.98 -2.34
C GLU A 88 -5.70 -11.07 -3.46
N THR A 89 -6.49 -10.09 -3.90
CA THR A 89 -6.01 -9.10 -4.88
C THR A 89 -6.10 -7.68 -4.34
N ILE A 90 -5.08 -6.89 -4.69
CA ILE A 90 -4.95 -5.48 -4.28
C ILE A 90 -4.90 -4.64 -5.55
N LEU A 91 -5.81 -3.69 -5.70
CA LEU A 91 -5.81 -2.73 -6.80
C LEU A 91 -5.30 -1.38 -6.29
N VAL A 92 -4.23 -0.86 -6.90
CA VAL A 92 -3.63 0.42 -6.56
C VAL A 92 -3.84 1.40 -7.71
N THR A 93 -4.41 2.57 -7.43
CA THR A 93 -4.70 3.59 -8.45
C THR A 93 -4.20 4.96 -7.97
N PRO A 94 -3.17 5.55 -8.62
CA PRO A 94 -2.78 6.94 -8.41
C PRO A 94 -3.92 7.86 -8.83
N THR A 95 -4.30 8.76 -7.92
CA THR A 95 -5.53 9.55 -8.03
C THR A 95 -5.40 10.80 -8.90
N GLY A 96 -4.17 11.28 -9.08
CA GLY A 96 -3.92 12.63 -9.58
C GLY A 96 -4.08 13.74 -8.52
N LYS A 97 -4.35 13.39 -7.26
CA LYS A 97 -4.53 14.36 -6.16
C LYS A 97 -3.31 14.42 -5.26
N ARG A 98 -3.17 15.51 -4.51
CA ARG A 98 -2.21 15.59 -3.40
C ARG A 98 -2.74 14.83 -2.19
N TRP A 99 -1.88 14.12 -1.48
CA TRP A 99 -2.28 13.38 -0.28
C TRP A 99 -2.46 14.33 0.91
N GLU A 100 -3.66 14.36 1.49
CA GLU A 100 -4.11 15.40 2.44
C GLU A 100 -3.19 15.64 3.65
N TYR A 101 -2.46 14.61 4.10
CA TYR A 101 -1.60 14.68 5.30
C TYR A 101 -0.20 15.22 5.02
N GLN A 102 0.30 15.15 3.78
CA GLN A 102 1.59 15.72 3.34
C GLN A 102 1.50 16.20 1.87
N PRO A 103 0.59 17.14 1.55
CA PRO A 103 0.27 17.52 0.18
C PRO A 103 1.42 18.26 -0.52
N GLU A 104 2.42 18.72 0.25
CA GLU A 104 3.63 19.35 -0.26
C GLU A 104 4.66 18.34 -0.78
N LYS A 105 4.54 17.05 -0.45
CA LYS A 105 5.49 15.99 -0.82
C LYS A 105 4.88 14.79 -1.53
N GLN A 106 3.62 14.46 -1.22
CA GLN A 106 3.02 13.18 -1.58
C GLN A 106 1.78 13.37 -2.47
N ASP A 107 1.63 12.48 -3.43
CA ASP A 107 0.39 12.33 -4.20
C ASP A 107 -0.42 11.17 -3.61
N GLU A 108 -1.74 11.18 -3.78
CA GLU A 108 -2.61 10.17 -3.21
C GLU A 108 -2.74 8.94 -4.14
N ILE A 109 -2.68 7.75 -3.55
CA ILE A 109 -3.17 6.50 -4.13
C ILE A 109 -4.38 5.99 -3.36
N ILE A 110 -5.34 5.42 -4.10
CA ILE A 110 -6.37 4.56 -3.56
C ILE A 110 -5.88 3.11 -3.65
N ILE A 111 -6.09 2.36 -2.58
CA ILE A 111 -5.82 0.92 -2.48
C ILE A 111 -7.15 0.23 -2.20
N ASN A 112 -7.63 -0.60 -3.12
CA ASN A 112 -8.79 -1.46 -2.92
C ASN A 112 -8.31 -2.90 -2.65
N TYR A 113 -8.84 -3.51 -1.60
CA TYR A 113 -8.53 -4.87 -1.15
C TYR A 113 -9.72 -5.78 -1.44
N ASN A 114 -9.53 -6.78 -2.31
CA ASN A 114 -10.51 -7.82 -2.59
C ASN A 114 -10.05 -9.12 -1.89
N TYR A 115 -10.76 -9.45 -0.81
CA TYR A 115 -10.45 -10.51 0.15
C TYR A 115 -11.68 -11.39 0.44
N ASN A 116 -11.46 -12.59 0.98
CA ASN A 116 -12.56 -13.47 1.37
C ASN A 116 -13.01 -13.20 2.83
N VAL A 117 -14.23 -12.70 3.02
CA VAL A 117 -14.85 -12.41 4.33
C VAL A 117 -14.86 -13.61 5.29
N ASP A 118 -15.08 -14.83 4.79
CA ASP A 118 -15.19 -16.05 5.61
C ASP A 118 -13.86 -16.42 6.28
N SER A 119 -12.75 -15.92 5.74
CA SER A 119 -11.40 -16.19 6.23
C SER A 119 -10.94 -15.29 7.38
N ILE A 120 -11.64 -14.18 7.67
CA ILE A 120 -11.15 -13.10 8.55
C ILE A 120 -10.69 -13.62 9.93
N ALA A 121 -11.47 -14.50 10.57
CA ALA A 121 -11.12 -15.03 11.89
C ALA A 121 -9.86 -15.91 11.86
N TYR A 122 -9.73 -16.76 10.83
CA TYR A 122 -8.56 -17.60 10.59
C TYR A 122 -7.33 -16.74 10.30
N VAL A 123 -7.44 -15.79 9.37
CA VAL A 123 -6.36 -14.86 8.99
C VAL A 123 -5.89 -14.04 10.20
N ASN A 124 -6.81 -13.52 11.03
CA ASN A 124 -6.47 -12.75 12.22
C ASN A 124 -5.72 -13.55 13.30
N SER A 125 -5.83 -14.89 13.33
CA SER A 125 -5.03 -15.71 14.24
C SER A 125 -3.52 -15.53 14.02
N PHE A 126 -3.11 -15.25 12.78
CA PHE A 126 -1.71 -15.05 12.36
C PHE A 126 -1.18 -13.63 12.59
N GLN A 127 -2.01 -12.66 13.01
CA GLN A 127 -1.57 -11.29 13.30
C GLN A 127 -0.40 -11.25 14.29
N LEU A 128 0.69 -10.54 13.98
CA LEU A 128 1.84 -10.43 14.88
C LEU A 128 1.69 -9.32 15.92
N ASN A 129 0.91 -8.28 15.63
CA ASN A 129 0.56 -7.23 16.58
C ASN A 129 -0.83 -7.55 17.15
N LYS A 130 -0.85 -8.06 18.38
CA LYS A 130 -2.06 -8.48 19.10
C LYS A 130 -2.75 -7.32 19.79
N ALA A 131 -2.01 -6.27 20.16
CA ALA A 131 -2.55 -5.09 20.84
C ALA A 131 -2.95 -3.92 19.91
N ILE A 132 -2.81 -4.05 18.59
CA ILE A 132 -3.25 -3.00 17.66
C ILE A 132 -4.78 -2.88 17.67
N LEU A 133 -5.28 -1.64 17.64
CA LEU A 133 -6.71 -1.37 17.54
C LEU A 133 -7.27 -2.01 16.27
N ASN A 134 -8.16 -2.99 16.45
CA ASN A 134 -8.88 -3.60 15.33
C ASN A 134 -9.84 -2.56 14.73
N ARG A 135 -9.48 -2.03 13.55
CA ARG A 135 -10.29 -1.05 12.80
C ARG A 135 -11.40 -1.69 11.95
N GLY A 136 -11.61 -2.99 12.09
CA GLY A 136 -12.37 -3.79 11.14
C GLY A 136 -11.58 -4.03 9.85
N GLN A 137 -12.04 -5.00 9.07
CA GLN A 137 -11.46 -5.32 7.78
C GLN A 137 -11.77 -4.20 6.78
N GLN A 138 -10.75 -3.70 6.09
CA GLN A 138 -10.82 -2.59 5.14
C GLN A 138 -10.92 -3.13 3.71
N THR A 139 -11.94 -2.72 2.97
CA THR A 139 -12.05 -2.92 1.51
C THR A 139 -11.33 -1.84 0.72
N LYS A 140 -11.14 -0.65 1.30
CA LYS A 140 -10.54 0.53 0.66
C LYS A 140 -9.65 1.28 1.65
N ALA A 141 -8.58 1.89 1.17
CA ALA A 141 -7.73 2.81 1.93
C ALA A 141 -7.12 3.87 1.01
N THR A 142 -6.90 5.08 1.52
CA THR A 142 -6.10 6.12 0.86
C THR A 142 -4.74 6.24 1.55
N THR A 143 -3.69 6.46 0.77
CA THR A 143 -2.35 6.73 1.31
C THR A 143 -1.48 7.46 0.28
N GLY A 144 -0.23 7.76 0.63
CA GLY A 144 0.65 8.57 -0.20
C GLY A 144 1.69 7.78 -1.00
N ILE A 145 2.11 8.39 -2.10
CA ILE A 145 3.26 8.02 -2.95
C ILE A 145 4.14 9.25 -3.18
N ILE A 146 5.40 9.02 -3.55
CA ILE A 146 6.31 10.06 -4.01
C ILE A 146 6.98 9.57 -5.28
N GLU A 147 6.94 10.38 -6.34
CA GLU A 147 7.74 10.18 -7.54
C GLU A 147 8.25 11.54 -8.04
N ASN A 148 9.57 11.70 -7.99
CA ASN A 148 10.27 12.91 -8.38
C ASN A 148 11.73 12.58 -8.73
N VAL A 149 12.50 13.60 -9.14
CA VAL A 149 13.90 13.42 -9.57
C VAL A 149 14.86 12.93 -8.47
N GLU A 150 14.45 12.90 -7.21
CA GLU A 150 15.27 12.38 -6.09
C GLU A 150 14.90 10.96 -5.70
N LYS A 151 13.62 10.57 -5.76
CA LYS A 151 13.17 9.25 -5.32
C LYS A 151 11.82 8.81 -5.91
N ILE A 152 11.65 7.50 -5.90
CA ILE A 152 10.35 6.82 -5.95
C ILE A 152 10.11 6.19 -4.58
N TRP A 153 8.90 6.30 -4.05
CA TRP A 153 8.51 5.72 -2.76
C TRP A 153 7.00 5.48 -2.76
N THR A 154 6.55 4.40 -2.14
CA THR A 154 5.14 4.18 -1.79
C THR A 154 5.01 3.94 -0.30
N HIS A 155 3.93 4.44 0.30
CA HIS A 155 3.50 3.91 1.59
C HIS A 155 3.16 2.42 1.38
N PRO A 156 3.55 1.50 2.29
CA PRO A 156 3.25 0.09 2.14
C PRO A 156 1.76 -0.23 2.28
N PHE A 157 1.34 -1.33 1.66
CA PHE A 157 0.01 -1.92 1.80
C PHE A 157 -0.09 -2.55 3.20
N ARG A 158 -0.77 -1.86 4.12
CA ARG A 158 -0.75 -2.15 5.57
C ARG A 158 -2.12 -2.34 6.21
N SER A 159 -3.19 -2.42 5.41
CA SER A 159 -4.51 -2.79 5.94
C SER A 159 -4.55 -4.28 6.27
N ASN A 160 -5.53 -4.69 7.08
CA ASN A 160 -5.89 -6.09 7.30
C ASN A 160 -4.69 -6.91 7.83
N GLN A 161 -4.45 -8.10 7.27
CA GLN A 161 -3.33 -8.98 7.63
C GLN A 161 -1.95 -8.47 7.22
N TYR A 162 -1.89 -7.42 6.40
CA TYR A 162 -0.63 -6.85 5.91
C TYR A 162 -0.06 -5.77 6.82
N ASN A 163 -0.66 -5.51 8.00
CA ASN A 163 -0.25 -4.43 8.90
C ASN A 163 1.23 -4.46 9.32
N PHE A 164 1.89 -5.63 9.31
CA PHE A 164 3.31 -5.77 9.63
C PHE A 164 4.21 -5.00 8.65
N THR A 165 3.73 -4.67 7.44
CA THR A 165 4.48 -3.85 6.49
C THR A 165 4.76 -2.44 7.02
N GLN A 166 4.03 -2.00 8.05
CA GLN A 166 4.29 -0.78 8.83
C GLN A 166 5.64 -0.81 9.59
N VAL A 167 6.17 -2.00 9.91
CA VAL A 167 7.50 -2.21 10.53
C VAL A 167 8.51 -2.88 9.59
N ALA A 168 8.08 -3.29 8.39
CA ALA A 168 8.97 -3.74 7.32
C ALA A 168 9.55 -2.54 6.54
N PRO A 169 10.50 -2.76 5.60
CA PRO A 169 10.98 -1.68 4.75
C PRO A 169 9.87 -1.14 3.85
N PHE A 170 9.80 0.18 3.71
CA PHE A 170 8.85 0.82 2.79
C PHE A 170 9.46 0.79 1.38
N PRO A 171 8.75 0.36 0.34
CA PRO A 171 9.32 0.22 -1.00
C PRO A 171 9.72 1.58 -1.55
N GLN A 172 11.01 1.75 -1.84
CA GLN A 172 11.57 3.00 -2.32
C GLN A 172 12.81 2.81 -3.19
N VAL A 173 13.12 3.79 -4.04
CA VAL A 173 14.35 3.86 -4.84
C VAL A 173 14.88 5.28 -4.78
N LYS A 174 16.13 5.46 -4.34
CA LYS A 174 16.79 6.77 -4.41
C LYS A 174 17.50 6.94 -5.74
N LEU A 175 17.21 8.02 -6.45
CA LEU A 175 17.83 8.39 -7.71
C LEU A 175 19.19 9.12 -7.50
N PRO A 176 20.10 9.13 -8.49
CA PRO A 176 20.12 8.25 -9.67
C PRO A 176 20.33 6.79 -9.26
N ILE A 177 19.75 5.85 -10.02
CA ILE A 177 19.85 4.40 -9.75
C ILE A 177 21.24 3.91 -10.17
N LYS A 178 21.87 3.07 -9.32
CA LYS A 178 23.16 2.43 -9.60
C LYS A 178 23.30 1.16 -8.74
N ILE A 179 23.84 0.08 -9.31
CA ILE A 179 24.19 -1.15 -8.57
C ILE A 179 25.21 -0.83 -7.45
N GLY A 180 25.03 -1.44 -6.29
CA GLY A 180 25.81 -1.21 -5.07
C GLY A 180 25.49 0.11 -4.35
N LYS A 181 24.50 0.88 -4.82
CA LYS A 181 24.06 2.08 -4.09
C LYS A 181 23.24 1.68 -2.87
N LYS A 182 23.74 2.05 -1.69
CA LYS A 182 23.09 1.81 -0.40
C LYS A 182 22.51 3.09 0.19
N TRP A 183 21.46 2.98 1.00
CA TRP A 183 20.97 4.08 1.85
C TRP A 183 20.24 3.57 3.08
N THR A 184 20.12 4.44 4.08
CA THR A 184 19.29 4.22 5.26
C THR A 184 18.08 5.16 5.27
N ASP A 185 16.98 4.69 5.81
CA ASP A 185 15.79 5.44 6.20
C ASP A 185 15.57 5.28 7.72
N ARG A 186 15.28 6.38 8.42
CA ARG A 186 15.06 6.42 9.88
C ARG A 186 13.78 7.18 10.25
N ASN A 187 12.88 7.38 9.28
CA ASN A 187 11.74 8.28 9.41
C ASN A 187 10.52 7.66 10.12
N ILE A 188 10.54 6.35 10.44
CA ILE A 188 9.43 5.66 11.07
C ILE A 188 9.59 5.71 12.61
N SER A 189 8.81 6.58 13.25
CA SER A 189 8.60 6.60 14.70
C SER A 189 7.13 6.31 15.00
N LEU A 190 6.86 5.09 15.46
CA LEU A 190 5.52 4.65 15.84
C LEU A 190 5.18 5.24 17.21
N LYS A 191 4.05 5.96 17.30
CA LYS A 191 3.60 6.62 18.54
C LYS A 191 2.69 5.71 19.34
N ASN A 192 2.10 6.23 20.42
CA ASN A 192 1.01 5.55 21.13
C ASN A 192 -0.13 5.19 20.15
N GLY A 193 -0.74 4.01 20.35
CA GLY A 193 -1.84 3.51 19.52
C GLY A 193 -1.44 2.51 18.43
N PHE A 194 -0.15 2.18 18.31
CA PHE A 194 0.35 1.13 17.39
C PHE A 194 0.45 -0.26 18.06
N GLY A 195 -0.34 -0.50 19.11
CA GLY A 195 -0.34 -1.77 19.84
C GLY A 195 1.06 -2.13 20.37
N ASP A 196 1.49 -3.36 20.07
CA ASP A 196 2.79 -3.91 20.49
C ASP A 196 4.00 -3.15 19.93
N TRP A 197 3.79 -2.31 18.91
CA TRP A 197 4.84 -1.48 18.29
C TRP A 197 4.86 -0.03 18.80
N SER A 198 4.03 0.30 19.81
CA SER A 198 3.95 1.67 20.33
C SER A 198 5.30 2.16 20.86
N ASN A 199 5.65 3.40 20.53
CA ASN A 199 6.91 4.08 20.89
C ASN A 199 8.19 3.47 20.29
N MET A 200 8.07 2.54 19.33
CA MET A 200 9.22 1.99 18.62
C MET A 200 9.71 2.91 17.48
N LYS A 201 11.00 2.81 17.18
CA LYS A 201 11.63 3.38 15.98
C LYS A 201 12.03 2.23 15.08
N VAL A 202 11.80 2.37 13.78
CA VAL A 202 12.24 1.42 12.75
C VAL A 202 13.31 2.10 11.91
N THR A 203 14.45 1.43 11.74
CA THR A 203 15.50 1.85 10.82
C THR A 203 15.56 0.85 9.68
N SER A 204 15.45 1.33 8.44
CA SER A 204 15.48 0.50 7.23
C SER A 204 16.73 0.78 6.43
N GLU A 205 17.47 -0.27 6.06
CA GLU A 205 18.64 -0.21 5.19
C GLU A 205 18.30 -0.86 3.85
N PHE A 206 18.87 -0.33 2.77
CA PHE A 206 18.52 -0.67 1.39
C PHE A 206 19.77 -0.76 0.52
N GLU A 207 19.76 -1.64 -0.48
CA GLU A 207 20.78 -1.76 -1.51
C GLU A 207 20.18 -2.13 -2.87
N ILE A 208 20.55 -1.41 -3.93
CA ILE A 208 20.29 -1.85 -5.31
C ILE A 208 21.32 -2.91 -5.67
N VAL A 209 20.89 -4.16 -5.79
CA VAL A 209 21.79 -5.34 -5.89
C VAL A 209 22.04 -5.78 -7.33
N GLU A 210 21.04 -5.71 -8.21
CA GLU A 210 21.16 -6.12 -9.61
C GLU A 210 20.13 -5.42 -10.50
N GLN A 211 20.31 -5.56 -11.81
CA GLN A 211 19.31 -5.22 -12.82
C GLN A 211 19.04 -6.45 -13.68
N ASN A 212 17.79 -6.89 -13.74
CA ASN A 212 17.38 -8.13 -14.40
C ASN A 212 15.97 -8.02 -14.99
N ASP A 213 15.64 -8.91 -15.92
CA ASP A 213 14.25 -9.12 -16.32
C ASP A 213 13.53 -9.92 -15.23
N ILE A 214 12.24 -9.64 -15.00
CA ILE A 214 11.40 -10.37 -14.06
C ILE A 214 10.12 -10.83 -14.75
N GLU A 215 9.84 -12.13 -14.63
CA GLU A 215 8.57 -12.72 -15.07
C GLU A 215 7.54 -12.62 -13.95
N THR A 216 6.30 -12.31 -14.33
CA THR A 216 5.15 -12.17 -13.45
C THR A 216 3.91 -12.78 -14.11
N GLU A 217 2.83 -13.03 -13.37
CA GLU A 217 1.55 -13.46 -13.94
C GLU A 217 0.98 -12.47 -15.00
N TYR A 218 1.38 -11.18 -14.99
CA TYR A 218 1.07 -10.22 -16.06
C TYR A 218 1.93 -10.39 -17.32
N GLY A 219 3.13 -10.94 -17.19
CA GLY A 219 4.13 -11.08 -18.25
C GLY A 219 5.55 -10.70 -17.81
N VAL A 220 6.46 -10.54 -18.78
CA VAL A 220 7.88 -10.23 -18.52
C VAL A 220 8.11 -8.72 -18.50
N PHE A 221 8.49 -8.18 -17.35
CA PHE A 221 9.00 -6.81 -17.24
C PHE A 221 10.51 -6.80 -17.51
N LYS A 222 10.96 -5.85 -18.35
CA LYS A 222 12.35 -5.74 -18.80
C LYS A 222 13.15 -4.75 -17.97
N ASN A 223 14.44 -5.01 -17.77
CA ASN A 223 15.38 -4.07 -17.15
C ASN A 223 14.98 -3.60 -15.73
N CYS A 224 14.30 -4.46 -14.95
CA CYS A 224 13.89 -4.16 -13.58
C CYS A 224 15.11 -4.06 -12.65
N TRP A 225 15.05 -3.10 -11.72
CA TRP A 225 16.05 -2.94 -10.68
C TRP A 225 15.62 -3.73 -9.45
N LYS A 226 16.44 -4.67 -8.99
CA LYS A 226 16.19 -5.37 -7.73
C LYS A 226 16.82 -4.60 -6.58
N ILE A 227 16.03 -4.40 -5.53
CA ILE A 227 16.45 -3.79 -4.28
C ILE A 227 16.22 -4.79 -3.16
N GLU A 228 17.22 -4.96 -2.31
CA GLU A 228 17.13 -5.73 -1.08
C GLU A 228 17.15 -4.76 0.10
N ALA A 229 16.29 -5.01 1.10
CA ALA A 229 16.10 -4.13 2.23
C ALA A 229 15.84 -4.89 3.53
N VAL A 230 16.27 -4.31 4.65
CA VAL A 230 16.06 -4.82 6.00
C VAL A 230 15.65 -3.69 6.94
N SER A 231 14.54 -3.89 7.65
CA SER A 231 14.12 -3.06 8.78
C SER A 231 14.57 -3.71 10.07
N THR A 232 15.22 -2.95 10.94
CA THR A 232 15.58 -3.37 12.30
C THR A 232 14.83 -2.49 13.31
N PHE A 233 14.22 -3.15 14.30
CA PHE A 233 13.44 -2.52 15.37
C PHE A 233 13.39 -3.45 16.62
N PRO A 234 12.87 -3.02 17.78
CA PRO A 234 13.02 -3.77 19.03
C PRO A 234 12.48 -5.20 19.08
N LEU A 235 11.54 -5.59 18.21
CA LEU A 235 10.99 -6.96 18.16
C LEU A 235 11.68 -7.87 17.13
N GLY A 236 12.71 -7.38 16.42
CA GLY A 236 13.49 -8.16 15.46
C GLY A 236 13.72 -7.45 14.13
N GLN A 237 13.81 -8.24 13.07
CA GLN A 237 14.07 -7.75 11.72
C GLN A 237 12.95 -8.12 10.75
N SER A 238 12.77 -7.33 9.70
CA SER A 238 11.85 -7.65 8.60
C SER A 238 12.51 -7.29 7.29
N HIS A 239 12.46 -8.19 6.33
CA HIS A 239 13.12 -8.08 5.04
C HIS A 239 12.11 -7.79 3.94
N LEU A 240 12.58 -7.10 2.90
CA LEU A 240 11.84 -6.88 1.67
C LEU A 240 12.82 -6.98 0.49
N THR A 241 12.56 -7.89 -0.44
CA THR A 241 13.18 -7.92 -1.76
C THR A 241 12.15 -7.48 -2.79
N TYR A 242 12.51 -6.56 -3.69
CA TYR A 242 11.53 -5.96 -4.61
C TYR A 242 12.15 -5.52 -5.92
N TRP A 243 11.32 -5.53 -6.97
CA TRP A 243 11.71 -5.18 -8.33
C TRP A 243 10.99 -3.91 -8.78
N TYR A 244 11.77 -2.90 -9.17
CA TYR A 244 11.29 -1.62 -9.67
C TYR A 244 11.46 -1.53 -11.20
N HIS A 245 10.37 -1.26 -11.90
CA HIS A 245 10.33 -0.94 -13.33
C HIS A 245 10.02 0.55 -13.52
N LYS A 246 10.78 1.26 -14.38
CA LYS A 246 10.67 2.72 -14.55
C LYS A 246 9.24 3.20 -14.87
N SER A 247 8.54 2.46 -15.74
CA SER A 247 7.18 2.81 -16.20
C SER A 247 6.03 2.13 -15.45
N PHE A 248 6.31 1.22 -14.50
CA PHE A 248 5.26 0.44 -13.80
C PHE A 248 5.42 0.41 -12.28
N GLY A 249 6.42 1.11 -11.72
CA GLY A 249 6.66 1.12 -10.29
C GLY A 249 7.18 -0.22 -9.77
N PHE A 250 6.67 -0.64 -8.61
CA PHE A 250 7.11 -1.86 -7.94
C PHE A 250 6.35 -3.08 -8.48
N VAL A 251 6.94 -3.84 -9.40
CA VAL A 251 6.24 -4.92 -10.11
C VAL A 251 6.16 -6.24 -9.32
N LYS A 252 7.05 -6.41 -8.33
CA LYS A 252 7.08 -7.56 -7.42
C LYS A 252 7.69 -7.15 -6.08
N LEU A 253 7.09 -7.61 -4.97
CA LEU A 253 7.53 -7.34 -3.60
C LEU A 253 7.41 -8.62 -2.75
N ASP A 254 8.55 -9.11 -2.26
CA ASP A 254 8.67 -10.31 -1.45
C ASP A 254 9.12 -9.92 -0.03
N TYR A 255 8.16 -9.89 0.89
CA TYR A 255 8.40 -9.58 2.30
C TYR A 255 8.63 -10.85 3.13
N ILE A 256 9.52 -10.75 4.12
CA ILE A 256 9.63 -11.68 5.25
C ILE A 256 9.56 -10.86 6.53
N ASN A 257 8.57 -11.10 7.38
CA ASN A 257 8.40 -10.33 8.61
C ASN A 257 9.13 -10.93 9.81
N TYR A 258 9.16 -10.21 10.93
CA TYR A 258 9.86 -10.61 12.16
C TYR A 258 9.29 -11.87 12.84
N GLY A 259 8.10 -12.34 12.42
CA GLY A 259 7.54 -13.64 12.78
C GLY A 259 7.87 -14.76 11.78
N ASN A 260 8.75 -14.51 10.81
CA ASN A 260 9.10 -15.37 9.67
C ASN A 260 7.93 -15.72 8.72
N GLN A 261 6.84 -14.96 8.76
CA GLN A 261 5.75 -15.08 7.78
C GLN A 261 6.16 -14.36 6.48
N LYS A 262 5.61 -14.80 5.35
CA LYS A 262 5.95 -14.26 4.03
C LYS A 262 4.74 -13.62 3.36
N LEU A 263 4.96 -12.51 2.68
CA LEU A 263 3.97 -11.90 1.78
C LEU A 263 4.61 -11.69 0.42
N ASN A 264 4.06 -12.33 -0.61
CA ASN A 264 4.43 -12.11 -1.99
C ASN A 264 3.34 -11.25 -2.66
N LEU A 265 3.75 -10.12 -3.23
CA LEU A 265 2.94 -9.22 -4.03
C LEU A 265 3.50 -9.20 -5.45
N GLU A 266 2.68 -9.44 -6.45
CA GLU A 266 3.12 -9.50 -7.84
C GLU A 266 2.06 -8.93 -8.78
N VAL A 267 2.47 -8.14 -9.78
CA VAL A 267 1.53 -7.54 -10.73
C VAL A 267 0.92 -8.61 -11.64
N ILE A 268 -0.41 -8.60 -11.72
CA ILE A 268 -1.20 -9.54 -12.54
C ILE A 268 -2.03 -8.83 -13.62
N ALA A 269 -2.28 -7.53 -13.47
CA ALA A 269 -2.94 -6.72 -14.49
C ALA A 269 -2.56 -5.24 -14.35
N VAL A 270 -2.54 -4.53 -15.48
CA VAL A 270 -2.47 -3.07 -15.54
C VAL A 270 -3.66 -2.59 -16.37
N LYS A 271 -4.36 -1.57 -15.91
CA LYS A 271 -5.45 -0.90 -16.63
C LYS A 271 -5.09 0.58 -16.77
N SER A 272 -5.07 1.06 -18.02
CA SER A 272 -4.92 2.45 -18.40
C SER A 272 -6.28 3.08 -18.72
#